data_AF-A0A947NWQ0-F1
#
_entry.id   AF-A0A947NWQ0-F1
#
_cell.length_a   1.000
_cell.length_b   1.000
_cell.length_c   1.000
_cell.angle_alpha   90.00
_cell.angle_beta   90.00
_cell.angle_gamma   90.00
#
_symmetry.space_group_name_H-M   'P 1'
#
loop_
_entity.id
_entity.type
_entity.pdbx_description
1 polymer ?
#
loop_
_entity_poly.entity_id
_entity_poly.type
_entity_poly.pdbx_seq_one_letter_code
_entity_poly.pdbx_strand_id
1 'polypeptide(L)'
;ERLAARVTLLTIALLWALDPLGEWLSAGARALVGEPFFASDAPDLRDSLTLLLPAALAALRLPPLELRGYRWHLAWIAAALLPVVLHGLYKQVFAIESLTRFVALGMAERSLWQMALVGAAWIAAAGVPRLGASRGLAIGFAAAALAHFAAFTLLWHNPLVARQAVGALVLANWLTLGFGTAIAAAFLLRRWSGERLRPWFDGAIMALATVGAIALLRQAHAGTLLTAVPLGETEDLLRSLVGIVLALGFLLLGSRLGQRSWRIGSLVLMLAAVVKVFAVDAAGLTGLLRIASFAALGLSLIALGWFYTRQLSSPSPLRPE
;
A
#
# COMPACT_ATOMS: atom_id res chain seq x y z
N GLU A 1 46.30 12.08 -10.02
CA GLU A 1 46.58 10.62 -10.02
C GLU A 1 45.58 9.80 -9.19
N ARG A 2 45.41 10.03 -7.88
CA ARG A 2 44.51 9.21 -7.03
C ARG A 2 43.03 9.22 -7.42
N LEU A 3 42.52 10.33 -7.97
CA LEU A 3 41.11 10.42 -8.42
C LEU A 3 40.85 9.58 -9.67
N ALA A 4 41.74 9.67 -10.67
CA ALA A 4 41.62 8.92 -11.91
C ALA A 4 41.57 7.42 -11.64
N ALA A 5 42.49 6.90 -10.81
CA ALA A 5 42.49 5.49 -10.41
C ALA A 5 41.19 5.07 -9.70
N ARG A 6 40.65 5.89 -8.79
CA ARG A 6 39.37 5.59 -8.10
C ARG A 6 38.18 5.62 -9.05
N VAL A 7 38.16 6.53 -10.02
CA VAL A 7 37.13 6.58 -11.06
C VAL A 7 37.23 5.35 -11.96
N THR A 8 38.43 4.96 -12.39
CA THR A 8 38.64 3.72 -13.16
C THR A 8 38.14 2.49 -12.40
N LEU A 9 38.45 2.38 -11.11
CA LEU A 9 37.96 1.28 -10.27
C LEU A 9 36.44 1.28 -10.13
N LEU A 10 35.81 2.45 -9.95
CA LEU A 10 34.35 2.56 -9.95
C LEU A 10 33.79 2.10 -11.30
N THR A 11 34.36 2.53 -12.43
CA THR A 11 33.90 2.11 -13.75
C THR A 11 33.98 0.59 -13.91
N ILE A 12 35.10 -0.02 -13.51
CA ILE A 12 35.24 -1.49 -13.55
C ILE A 12 34.19 -2.16 -12.65
N ALA A 13 34.00 -1.67 -11.42
CA ALA A 13 32.99 -2.22 -10.51
C ALA A 13 31.57 -2.09 -11.08
N LEU A 14 31.25 -0.97 -11.73
CA LEU A 14 29.95 -0.75 -12.37
C LEU A 14 29.75 -1.68 -13.57
N LEU A 15 30.78 -1.93 -14.37
CA LEU A 15 30.70 -2.87 -15.49
C LEU A 15 30.36 -4.29 -15.01
N TRP A 16 30.99 -4.74 -13.93
CA TRP A 16 30.69 -6.04 -13.31
C TRP A 16 29.31 -6.07 -12.62
N ALA A 17 28.80 -4.92 -12.18
CA ALA A 17 27.47 -4.79 -11.61
C ALA A 17 26.35 -4.82 -12.67
N LEU A 18 26.65 -4.65 -13.96
CA LEU A 18 25.63 -4.54 -15.02
C LEU A 18 24.78 -5.80 -15.15
N ASP A 19 25.39 -6.97 -15.05
CA ASP A 19 24.71 -8.26 -15.25
C ASP A 19 23.67 -8.53 -14.14
N PRO A 20 24.04 -8.59 -12.84
CA PRO A 20 23.05 -8.78 -11.78
C PRO A 20 22.04 -7.61 -11.69
N LEU A 21 22.44 -6.39 -12.04
CA LEU A 21 21.51 -5.27 -12.13
C LEU A 21 20.49 -5.47 -13.27
N GLY A 22 20.94 -5.97 -14.42
CA GLY A 22 20.11 -6.25 -15.57
C GLY A 22 19.07 -7.33 -15.30
N GLU A 23 19.47 -8.41 -14.63
CA GLU A 23 18.57 -9.47 -14.18
C GLU A 23 17.49 -8.90 -13.24
N TRP A 24 17.90 -8.14 -12.22
CA TRP A 24 16.97 -7.53 -11.28
C TRP A 24 15.99 -6.55 -11.96
N LEU A 25 16.47 -5.73 -12.90
CA LEU A 25 15.64 -4.78 -13.64
C LEU A 25 14.64 -5.50 -14.55
N SER A 26 15.08 -6.56 -15.23
CA SER A 26 14.22 -7.41 -16.08
C SER A 26 13.11 -8.06 -15.26
N ALA A 27 13.47 -8.67 -14.13
CA ALA A 27 12.53 -9.26 -13.18
C ALA A 27 11.55 -8.21 -12.62
N GLY A 28 12.05 -7.03 -12.28
CA GLY A 28 11.24 -5.90 -11.83
C GLY A 28 10.23 -5.44 -12.89
N ALA A 29 10.65 -5.36 -14.16
CA ALA A 29 9.76 -5.00 -15.27
C ALA A 29 8.64 -6.03 -15.47
N ARG A 30 8.97 -7.33 -15.38
CA ARG A 30 7.98 -8.42 -15.42
C ARG A 30 7.03 -8.37 -14.22
N ALA A 31 7.54 -8.04 -13.03
CA ALA A 31 6.71 -7.89 -11.84
C ALA A 31 5.70 -6.74 -11.94
N LEU A 32 6.05 -5.64 -12.62
CA LEU A 32 5.13 -4.52 -12.86
C LEU A 32 3.91 -4.90 -13.72
N VAL A 33 4.01 -5.98 -14.52
CA VAL A 33 2.90 -6.53 -15.31
C VAL A 33 2.27 -7.77 -14.67
N GLY A 34 2.61 -8.07 -13.41
CA GLY A 34 1.94 -9.08 -12.59
C GLY A 34 2.64 -10.44 -12.52
N GLU A 35 3.84 -10.59 -13.06
CA GLU A 35 4.63 -11.82 -12.83
C GLU A 35 5.20 -11.86 -11.41
N PRO A 36 5.19 -13.01 -10.72
CA PRO A 36 5.89 -13.14 -9.44
C PRO A 36 7.40 -12.91 -9.62
N PHE A 37 7.98 -12.02 -8.82
CA PHE A 37 9.43 -11.86 -8.74
C PHE A 37 9.99 -13.01 -7.91
N PHE A 38 10.68 -13.98 -8.49
CA PHE A 38 11.27 -15.11 -7.73
C PHE A 38 12.66 -14.78 -7.17
N ALA A 39 13.09 -15.54 -6.18
CA ALA A 39 14.44 -15.41 -5.61
C ALA A 39 15.54 -15.74 -6.64
N SER A 40 15.24 -16.62 -7.60
CA SER A 40 16.11 -16.96 -8.72
C SER A 40 16.24 -15.84 -9.76
N ASP A 41 15.32 -14.88 -9.77
CA ASP A 41 15.37 -13.71 -10.65
C ASP A 41 16.06 -12.50 -9.97
N ALA A 42 16.48 -12.66 -8.71
CA ALA A 42 17.15 -11.64 -7.92
C ALA A 42 18.65 -11.95 -7.82
N PRO A 43 19.51 -10.92 -7.73
CA PRO A 43 20.92 -11.12 -7.42
C PRO A 43 21.07 -11.97 -6.17
N ASP A 44 21.89 -13.02 -6.27
CA ASP A 44 22.13 -13.92 -5.16
C ASP A 44 22.99 -13.25 -4.07
N LEU A 45 23.29 -13.97 -2.99
CA LEU A 45 24.11 -13.45 -1.91
C LEU A 45 25.51 -13.05 -2.39
N ARG A 46 26.09 -13.83 -3.30
CA ARG A 46 27.46 -13.62 -3.79
C ARG A 46 27.50 -12.37 -4.67
N ASP A 47 26.62 -12.23 -5.64
CA ASP A 47 26.62 -11.12 -6.59
C ASP A 47 26.21 -9.82 -5.90
N SER A 48 25.27 -9.90 -4.95
CA SER A 48 24.92 -8.76 -4.09
C SER A 48 26.12 -8.22 -3.30
N LEU A 49 26.92 -9.10 -2.70
CA LEU A 49 28.03 -8.70 -1.83
C LEU A 49 29.34 -8.42 -2.57
N THR A 50 29.58 -9.05 -3.72
CA THR A 50 30.86 -8.99 -4.44
C THR A 50 30.82 -8.12 -5.69
N LEU A 51 29.66 -7.90 -6.30
CA LEU A 51 29.52 -7.10 -7.52
C LEU A 51 28.80 -5.78 -7.24
N LEU A 52 27.58 -5.85 -6.69
CA LEU A 52 26.71 -4.68 -6.51
C LEU A 52 27.14 -3.79 -5.32
N LEU A 53 27.36 -4.39 -4.14
CA LEU A 53 27.71 -3.63 -2.94
C LEU A 53 29.04 -2.87 -3.07
N PRO A 54 30.13 -3.47 -3.61
CA PRO A 54 31.39 -2.75 -3.79
C PRO A 54 31.26 -1.56 -4.74
N ALA A 55 30.48 -1.70 -5.82
CA ALA A 55 30.20 -0.59 -6.75
C ALA A 55 29.46 0.56 -6.04
N ALA A 56 28.45 0.24 -5.23
CA ALA A 56 27.71 1.23 -4.45
C ALA A 56 28.61 1.95 -3.43
N LEU A 57 29.42 1.19 -2.68
CA LEU A 57 30.34 1.75 -1.68
C LEU A 57 31.44 2.60 -2.33
N ALA A 58 31.97 2.18 -3.49
CA ALA A 58 32.95 2.96 -4.25
C ALA A 58 32.35 4.32 -4.69
N ALA A 59 31.10 4.32 -5.16
CA ALA A 59 30.41 5.54 -5.59
C ALA A 59 30.20 6.55 -4.44
N LEU A 60 29.91 6.08 -3.21
CA LEU A 60 29.77 6.95 -2.03
C LEU A 60 31.08 7.63 -1.60
N ARG A 61 32.23 7.05 -1.96
CA ARG A 61 33.55 7.53 -1.53
C ARG A 61 34.17 8.54 -2.49
N LEU A 62 33.56 8.74 -3.66
CA LEU A 62 34.05 9.67 -4.66
C LEU A 62 33.41 11.05 -4.49
N PRO A 63 34.19 12.14 -4.63
CA PRO A 63 33.62 13.48 -4.67
C PRO A 63 32.76 13.67 -5.93
N PRO A 64 31.87 14.69 -5.95
CA PRO A 64 31.16 15.04 -7.17
C PRO A 64 32.13 15.28 -8.34
N LEU A 65 31.75 14.81 -9.54
CA LEU A 65 32.52 15.00 -10.75
C LEU A 65 32.01 16.22 -11.51
N GLU A 66 32.92 17.09 -11.93
CA GLU A 66 32.62 18.23 -12.79
C GLU A 66 32.93 17.88 -14.24
N LEU A 67 31.90 17.77 -15.07
CA LEU A 67 32.01 17.43 -16.48
C LEU A 67 31.20 18.41 -17.31
N ARG A 68 31.85 19.11 -18.25
CA ARG A 68 31.23 20.07 -19.17
C ARG A 68 30.35 21.12 -18.46
N GLY A 69 30.81 21.62 -17.30
CA GLY A 69 30.10 22.63 -16.52
C GLY A 69 28.95 22.11 -15.65
N TYR A 70 28.69 20.80 -15.64
CA TYR A 70 27.68 20.18 -14.76
C TYR A 70 28.33 19.38 -13.63
N ARG A 71 27.75 19.45 -12.42
CA ARG A 71 28.21 18.75 -11.21
C ARG A 71 27.41 17.46 -11.01
N TRP A 72 28.06 16.33 -11.27
CA TRP A 72 27.48 14.99 -11.10
C TRP A 72 27.77 14.44 -9.70
N HIS A 73 26.72 14.19 -8.92
CA HIS A 73 26.83 13.54 -7.62
C HIS A 73 26.78 12.01 -7.76
N LEU A 74 27.94 11.36 -7.68
CA LEU A 74 28.04 9.89 -7.81
C LEU A 74 27.30 9.12 -6.71
N ALA A 75 26.98 9.77 -5.59
CA ALA A 75 26.13 9.19 -4.55
C ALA A 75 24.75 8.74 -5.08
N TRP A 76 24.26 9.29 -6.19
CA TRP A 76 23.02 8.81 -6.83
C TRP A 76 23.14 7.38 -7.37
N ILE A 77 24.34 6.96 -7.79
CA ILE A 77 24.60 5.58 -8.20
C ILE A 77 24.43 4.65 -7.00
N ALA A 78 25.00 5.01 -5.85
CA ALA A 78 24.82 4.25 -4.62
C ALA A 78 23.36 4.24 -4.15
N ALA A 79 22.65 5.36 -4.27
CA ALA A 79 21.23 5.45 -3.96
C ALA A 79 20.37 4.54 -4.85
N ALA A 80 20.81 4.25 -6.08
CA ALA A 80 20.14 3.29 -6.97
C ALA A 80 20.54 1.82 -6.67
N LEU A 81 21.81 1.54 -6.39
CA LEU A 81 22.31 0.17 -6.20
C LEU A 81 22.01 -0.40 -4.81
N LEU A 82 22.06 0.40 -3.75
CA LEU A 82 21.83 -0.11 -2.38
C LEU A 82 20.44 -0.72 -2.17
N PRO A 83 19.34 -0.15 -2.70
CA PRO A 83 18.03 -0.80 -2.67
C PRO A 83 18.01 -2.14 -3.42
N VAL A 84 18.75 -2.26 -4.54
CA VAL A 84 18.85 -3.52 -5.31
C VAL A 84 19.54 -4.59 -4.47
N VAL A 85 20.67 -4.25 -3.83
CA VAL A 85 21.37 -5.15 -2.89
C VAL A 85 20.44 -5.57 -1.75
N LEU A 86 19.77 -4.60 -1.11
CA LEU A 86 18.87 -4.86 0.02
C LEU A 86 17.71 -5.78 -0.40
N HIS A 87 17.10 -5.52 -1.55
CA HIS A 87 16.02 -6.33 -2.09
C HIS A 87 16.50 -7.73 -2.50
N GLY A 88 17.66 -7.84 -3.17
CA GLY A 88 18.26 -9.12 -3.54
C GLY A 88 18.46 -10.01 -2.31
N LEU A 89 19.16 -9.49 -1.30
CA LEU A 89 19.36 -10.19 -0.02
C LEU A 89 18.03 -10.56 0.66
N TYR A 90 17.05 -9.66 0.63
CA TYR A 90 15.72 -9.91 1.18
C TYR A 90 15.01 -11.08 0.48
N LYS A 91 15.07 -11.15 -0.85
CA LYS A 91 14.50 -12.26 -1.62
C LYS A 91 15.12 -13.60 -1.26
N GLN A 92 16.42 -13.62 -0.95
CA GLN A 92 17.12 -14.83 -0.51
C GLN A 92 16.65 -15.35 0.87
N VAL A 93 16.16 -14.47 1.77
CA VAL A 93 15.63 -14.89 3.08
C VAL A 93 14.37 -15.75 2.93
N PHE A 94 13.51 -15.44 1.95
CA PHE A 94 12.28 -16.20 1.70
C PHE A 94 12.49 -17.38 0.75
N ALA A 95 13.51 -17.31 -0.13
CA ALA A 95 13.83 -18.36 -1.10
C ALA A 95 12.59 -18.85 -1.87
N ILE A 96 11.75 -17.92 -2.34
CA ILE A 96 10.55 -18.24 -3.12
C ILE A 96 10.98 -18.44 -4.57
N GLU A 97 11.12 -19.71 -4.97
CA GLU A 97 11.61 -20.13 -6.29
C GLU A 97 10.53 -20.81 -7.15
N SER A 98 9.31 -20.92 -6.63
CA SER A 98 8.21 -21.59 -7.33
C SER A 98 6.88 -20.93 -7.04
N LEU A 99 5.92 -21.15 -7.93
CA LEU A 99 4.54 -20.68 -7.73
C LEU A 99 3.92 -21.26 -6.47
N THR A 100 4.21 -22.52 -6.12
CA THR A 100 3.70 -23.16 -4.90
C THR A 100 4.20 -22.44 -3.65
N ARG A 101 5.50 -22.13 -3.57
CA ARG A 101 6.04 -21.32 -2.46
C ARG A 101 5.48 -19.90 -2.49
N PHE A 102 5.28 -19.32 -3.67
CA PHE A 102 4.70 -17.99 -3.80
C PHE A 102 3.26 -17.91 -3.29
N VAL A 103 2.44 -18.94 -3.54
CA VAL A 103 1.10 -19.04 -2.95
C VAL A 103 1.19 -19.11 -1.43
N ALA A 104 2.14 -19.87 -0.88
CA ALA A 104 2.27 -20.07 0.56
C ALA A 104 2.86 -18.86 1.32
N LEU A 105 3.85 -18.18 0.74
CA LEU A 105 4.69 -17.18 1.43
C LEU A 105 4.66 -15.79 0.78
N GLY A 106 4.12 -15.63 -0.44
CA GLY A 106 4.18 -14.36 -1.18
C GLY A 106 3.47 -13.21 -0.46
N MET A 107 2.37 -13.47 0.23
CA MET A 107 1.70 -12.45 1.04
C MET A 107 2.55 -12.03 2.25
N ALA A 108 3.22 -12.98 2.91
CA ALA A 108 4.13 -12.70 4.02
C ALA A 108 5.31 -11.85 3.56
N GLU A 109 5.95 -12.26 2.46
CA GLU A 109 7.06 -11.56 1.83
C GLU A 109 6.68 -10.11 1.46
N ARG A 110 5.55 -9.89 0.78
CA ARG A 110 5.15 -8.52 0.43
C ARG A 110 4.85 -7.66 1.66
N SER A 111 4.21 -8.24 2.67
CA SER A 111 3.82 -7.53 3.90
C SER A 111 5.05 -7.13 4.73
N LEU A 112 6.04 -8.02 4.85
CA LEU A 112 7.29 -7.74 5.57
C LEU A 112 8.14 -6.69 4.87
N TRP A 113 8.18 -6.70 3.54
CA TRP A 113 8.83 -5.63 2.79
C TRP A 113 8.15 -4.27 3.00
N GLN A 114 6.82 -4.23 3.00
CA GLN A 114 6.06 -3.00 3.27
C GLN A 114 6.30 -2.48 4.69
N MET A 115 6.33 -3.39 5.68
CA MET A 115 6.65 -3.03 7.07
C MET A 115 8.05 -2.43 7.18
N ALA A 116 9.03 -2.99 6.47
CA ALA A 116 10.39 -2.45 6.41
C ALA A 116 10.42 -1.05 5.80
N LEU A 117 9.67 -0.80 4.72
CA LEU A 117 9.55 0.53 4.11
C LEU A 117 8.90 1.55 5.05
N VAL A 118 7.82 1.18 5.76
CA VAL A 118 7.19 2.05 6.77
C VAL A 118 8.13 2.32 7.95
N GLY A 119 8.88 1.30 8.39
CA GLY A 119 9.92 1.45 9.41
C GLY A 119 11.02 2.43 8.97
N ALA A 120 11.49 2.30 7.73
CA ALA A 120 12.46 3.23 7.14
C ALA A 120 11.89 4.66 7.04
N ALA A 121 10.61 4.80 6.70
CA ALA A 121 9.92 6.10 6.69
C ALA A 121 9.90 6.75 8.08
N TRP A 122 9.59 5.96 9.11
CA TRP A 122 9.60 6.43 10.50
C TRP A 122 11.00 6.82 10.97
N ILE A 123 12.01 5.99 10.70
CA ILE A 123 13.41 6.28 11.05
C ILE A 123 13.88 7.56 10.35
N ALA A 124 13.56 7.73 9.05
CA ALA A 124 13.89 8.94 8.31
C ALA A 124 13.21 10.19 8.90
N ALA A 125 11.97 10.08 9.38
CA ALA A 125 11.25 11.18 10.02
C ALA A 125 11.78 11.51 11.43
N ALA A 126 12.12 10.50 12.22
CA ALA A 126 12.68 10.66 13.57
C ALA A 126 14.11 11.21 13.52
N GLY A 127 14.86 10.83 12.49
CA GLY A 127 16.25 11.16 12.32
C GLY A 127 17.20 10.26 13.12
N VAL A 128 18.43 10.16 12.63
CA VAL A 128 19.50 9.37 13.24
C VAL A 128 20.62 10.32 13.67
N PRO A 129 21.31 10.11 14.81
CA PRO A 129 22.23 11.10 15.42
C PRO A 129 23.27 11.74 14.49
N ARG A 130 23.66 11.08 13.40
CA ARG A 130 24.65 11.59 12.42
C ARG A 130 24.04 12.14 11.12
N LEU A 131 22.80 11.78 10.80
CA LEU A 131 22.16 12.11 9.52
C LEU A 131 21.01 13.10 9.67
N GLY A 132 20.53 13.32 10.90
CA GLY A 132 19.35 14.14 11.17
C GLY A 132 18.08 13.53 10.61
N ALA A 133 16.97 14.26 10.74
CA ALA A 133 15.69 13.89 10.17
C ALA A 133 15.58 14.38 8.72
N SER A 134 15.00 13.55 7.85
CA SER A 134 14.74 13.88 6.45
C SER A 134 13.29 13.62 6.10
N ARG A 135 12.52 14.71 6.04
CA ARG A 135 11.11 14.67 5.64
C ARG A 135 10.91 14.13 4.22
N GLY A 136 11.80 14.47 3.29
CA GLY A 136 11.74 13.99 1.91
C GLY A 136 11.88 12.47 1.83
N LEU A 137 12.88 11.90 2.53
CA LEU A 137 13.06 10.44 2.59
C LEU A 137 11.89 9.75 3.31
N ALA A 138 11.40 10.35 4.39
CA ALA A 138 10.24 9.81 5.13
C ALA A 138 9.00 9.70 4.24
N ILE A 139 8.67 10.76 3.49
CA ILE A 139 7.57 10.75 2.52
C ILE A 139 7.85 9.74 1.40
N GLY A 140 9.08 9.70 0.87
CA GLY A 140 9.48 8.79 -0.18
C GLY A 140 9.27 7.31 0.19
N PHE A 141 9.73 6.91 1.38
CA PHE A 141 9.54 5.54 1.88
C PHE A 141 8.07 5.21 2.19
N ALA A 142 7.31 6.13 2.79
CA ALA A 142 5.89 5.91 3.04
C ALA A 142 5.09 5.81 1.72
N ALA A 143 5.43 6.63 0.72
CA ALA A 143 4.85 6.57 -0.62
C ALA A 143 5.20 5.26 -1.32
N ALA A 144 6.46 4.83 -1.25
CA ALA A 144 6.90 3.55 -1.80
C ALA A 144 6.17 2.37 -1.14
N ALA A 145 5.98 2.39 0.18
CA ALA A 145 5.23 1.35 0.90
C ALA A 145 3.78 1.27 0.41
N LEU A 146 3.09 2.41 0.32
CA LEU A 146 1.71 2.46 -0.13
C LEU A 146 1.56 2.08 -1.61
N ALA A 147 2.46 2.56 -2.48
CA ALA A 147 2.48 2.20 -3.89
C ALA A 147 2.76 0.71 -4.10
N HIS A 148 3.71 0.15 -3.35
CA HIS A 148 4.02 -1.28 -3.39
C HIS A 148 2.81 -2.13 -2.94
N PHE A 149 2.11 -1.74 -1.88
CA PHE A 149 0.87 -2.42 -1.47
C PHE A 149 -0.21 -2.33 -2.55
N ALA A 150 -0.44 -1.14 -3.11
CA ALA A 150 -1.43 -0.94 -4.16
C ALA A 150 -1.14 -1.79 -5.41
N ALA A 151 0.10 -1.77 -5.90
CA ALA A 151 0.48 -2.51 -7.10
C ALA A 151 0.49 -4.04 -6.87
N PHE A 152 1.22 -4.50 -5.86
CA PHE A 152 1.48 -5.94 -5.74
C PHE A 152 0.45 -6.68 -4.89
N THR A 153 -0.18 -6.02 -3.92
CA THR A 153 -1.19 -6.66 -3.06
C THR A 153 -2.62 -6.32 -3.47
N LEU A 154 -2.97 -5.11 -3.92
CA LEU A 154 -4.36 -4.82 -4.31
C LEU A 154 -4.65 -5.10 -5.79
N LEU A 155 -3.70 -4.82 -6.68
CA LEU A 155 -3.90 -4.98 -8.12
C LEU A 155 -3.50 -6.39 -8.59
N TRP A 156 -2.23 -6.77 -8.47
CA TRP A 156 -1.74 -8.00 -9.12
C TRP A 156 -2.00 -9.28 -8.34
N HIS A 157 -1.58 -9.36 -7.07
CA HIS A 157 -1.67 -10.59 -6.28
C HIS A 157 -2.71 -10.46 -5.17
N ASN A 158 -3.86 -9.90 -5.52
CA ASN A 158 -4.93 -9.65 -4.56
C ASN A 158 -5.49 -10.95 -4.00
N PRO A 159 -5.37 -11.20 -2.68
CA PRO A 159 -5.78 -12.46 -2.08
C PRO A 159 -7.28 -12.72 -2.24
N LEU A 160 -8.12 -11.70 -2.51
CA LEU A 160 -9.55 -11.87 -2.77
C LEU A 160 -9.85 -12.58 -4.10
N VAL A 161 -8.92 -12.53 -5.06
CA VAL A 161 -9.13 -13.07 -6.42
C VAL A 161 -8.00 -13.99 -6.89
N ALA A 162 -6.81 -13.87 -6.31
CA ALA A 162 -5.65 -14.70 -6.60
C ALA A 162 -5.38 -15.67 -5.44
N ARG A 163 -4.85 -16.86 -5.76
CA ARG A 163 -4.47 -17.86 -4.75
C ARG A 163 -3.27 -17.33 -3.96
N GLN A 164 -3.50 -16.91 -2.73
CA GLN A 164 -2.49 -16.46 -1.78
C GLN A 164 -2.89 -16.90 -0.38
N ALA A 165 -1.97 -17.56 0.32
CA ALA A 165 -2.18 -17.94 1.71
C ALA A 165 -2.07 -16.70 2.60
N VAL A 166 -3.13 -16.40 3.34
CA VAL A 166 -3.16 -15.25 4.24
C VAL A 166 -2.89 -15.61 5.69
N GLY A 167 -3.00 -16.88 6.07
CA GLY A 167 -2.86 -17.35 7.45
C GLY A 167 -4.17 -17.92 8.00
N ALA A 168 -4.04 -18.84 8.98
CA ALA A 168 -5.18 -19.58 9.53
C ALA A 168 -5.96 -18.80 10.61
N LEU A 169 -5.28 -17.97 11.41
CA LEU A 169 -5.91 -17.25 12.50
C LEU A 169 -6.68 -16.04 11.99
N VAL A 170 -7.92 -15.87 12.45
CA VAL A 170 -8.69 -14.65 12.18
C VAL A 170 -8.02 -13.49 12.94
N LEU A 171 -7.85 -12.34 12.29
CA LEU A 171 -7.13 -11.14 12.77
C LEU A 171 -5.60 -11.29 12.97
N ALA A 172 -5.09 -12.43 13.42
CA ALA A 172 -3.64 -12.68 13.51
C ALA A 172 -3.10 -13.28 12.20
N ASN A 173 -3.23 -12.54 11.10
CA ASN A 173 -2.90 -12.99 9.76
C ASN A 173 -2.25 -11.89 8.90
N TRP A 174 -1.80 -12.28 7.71
CA TRP A 174 -1.11 -11.36 6.80
C TRP A 174 -2.03 -10.31 6.18
N LEU A 175 -3.37 -10.50 6.16
CA LEU A 175 -4.29 -9.44 5.76
C LEU A 175 -4.23 -8.29 6.75
N THR A 176 -4.35 -8.58 8.06
CA THR A 176 -4.28 -7.56 9.10
C THR A 176 -2.94 -6.81 9.06
N LEU A 177 -1.83 -7.54 8.94
CA LEU A 177 -0.51 -6.92 8.86
C LEU A 177 -0.33 -6.11 7.58
N GLY A 178 -0.71 -6.65 6.42
CA GLY A 178 -0.58 -5.96 5.13
C GLY A 178 -1.46 -4.70 5.05
N PHE A 179 -2.77 -4.83 5.30
CA PHE A 179 -3.69 -3.68 5.28
C PHE A 179 -3.40 -2.69 6.39
N GLY A 180 -3.06 -3.15 7.60
CA GLY A 180 -2.67 -2.28 8.71
C GLY A 180 -1.41 -1.47 8.39
N THR A 181 -0.41 -2.10 7.75
CA THR A 181 0.80 -1.41 7.30
C THR A 181 0.51 -0.40 6.18
N ALA A 182 -0.37 -0.74 5.23
CA ALA A 182 -0.80 0.19 4.18
C ALA A 182 -1.56 1.39 4.75
N ILE A 183 -2.44 1.17 5.73
CA ILE A 183 -3.14 2.24 6.46
C ILE A 183 -2.14 3.12 7.23
N ALA A 184 -1.14 2.51 7.89
CA ALA A 184 -0.08 3.24 8.56
C ALA A 184 0.71 4.12 7.57
N ALA A 185 1.10 3.57 6.40
CA ALA A 185 1.76 4.33 5.35
C ALA A 185 0.91 5.52 4.87
N ALA A 186 -0.38 5.30 4.59
CA ALA A 186 -1.31 6.34 4.20
C ALA A 186 -1.49 7.40 5.30
N PHE A 187 -1.52 7.00 6.58
CA PHE A 187 -1.58 7.92 7.72
C PHE A 187 -0.30 8.75 7.88
N LEU A 188 0.87 8.17 7.67
CA LEU A 188 2.14 8.91 7.68
C LEU A 188 2.19 9.93 6.54
N LEU A 189 1.77 9.54 5.33
CA LEU A 189 1.66 10.47 4.20
C LEU A 189 0.65 11.58 4.48
N ARG A 190 -0.50 11.25 5.08
CA ARG A 190 -1.49 12.23 5.52
C ARG A 190 -0.87 13.27 6.47
N ARG A 191 0.01 12.84 7.38
CA ARG A 191 0.68 13.72 8.35
C ARG A 191 1.77 14.58 7.71
N TRP A 192 2.46 14.07 6.69
CA TRP A 192 3.69 14.70 6.17
C TRP A 192 3.55 15.38 4.80
N SER A 193 2.49 15.12 4.03
CA SER A 193 2.35 15.57 2.63
C SER A 193 1.55 16.87 2.46
N GLY A 194 1.15 17.52 3.56
CA GLY A 194 0.45 18.81 3.57
C GLY A 194 -1.07 18.74 3.38
N GLU A 195 -1.77 19.84 3.72
CA GLU A 195 -3.24 19.86 3.79
C GLU A 195 -3.94 19.61 2.45
N ARG A 196 -3.33 19.97 1.31
CA ARG A 196 -3.92 19.74 -0.02
C ARG A 196 -4.11 18.26 -0.33
N LEU A 197 -3.19 17.41 0.12
CA LEU A 197 -3.22 15.96 -0.13
C LEU A 197 -3.93 15.18 0.97
N ARG A 198 -4.22 15.83 2.11
CA ARG A 198 -4.85 15.20 3.27
C ARG A 198 -6.19 14.50 2.95
N PRO A 199 -7.13 15.09 2.19
CA PRO A 199 -8.39 14.41 1.86
C PRO A 199 -8.20 13.13 1.04
N TRP A 200 -7.18 13.08 0.18
CA TRP A 200 -6.87 11.90 -0.62
C TRP A 200 -6.38 10.75 0.26
N PHE A 201 -5.52 11.05 1.23
CA PHE A 201 -5.06 10.04 2.18
C PHE A 201 -6.15 9.64 3.19
N ASP A 202 -7.05 10.55 3.57
CA ASP A 202 -8.26 10.19 4.34
C ASP A 202 -9.11 9.17 3.58
N GLY A 203 -9.39 9.43 2.30
CA GLY A 203 -10.10 8.50 1.42
C GLY A 203 -9.37 7.16 1.27
N ALA A 204 -8.06 7.18 1.09
CA ALA A 204 -7.25 5.97 1.01
C ALA A 204 -7.32 5.13 2.29
N ILE A 205 -7.23 5.76 3.47
CA ILE A 205 -7.35 5.07 4.77
C ILE A 205 -8.72 4.40 4.89
N MET A 206 -9.80 5.12 4.56
CA MET A 206 -11.16 4.58 4.62
C MET A 206 -11.37 3.43 3.64
N ALA A 207 -10.85 3.56 2.40
CA ALA A 207 -10.92 2.51 1.39
C ALA A 207 -10.14 1.26 1.83
N LEU A 208 -8.90 1.43 2.28
CA LEU A 208 -8.05 0.33 2.76
C LEU A 208 -8.67 -0.37 3.97
N ALA A 209 -9.21 0.38 4.93
CA ALA A 209 -9.89 -0.19 6.09
C ALA A 209 -11.15 -0.98 5.68
N THR A 210 -11.92 -0.48 4.71
CA THR A 210 -13.12 -1.16 4.21
C THR A 210 -12.77 -2.44 3.46
N VAL A 211 -11.84 -2.38 2.50
CA VAL A 211 -11.39 -3.56 1.75
C VAL A 211 -10.73 -4.58 2.68
N GLY A 212 -9.92 -4.12 3.64
CA GLY A 212 -9.29 -4.98 4.64
C GLY A 212 -10.33 -5.69 5.52
N ALA A 213 -11.37 -4.99 5.97
CA ALA A 213 -12.45 -5.60 6.74
C ALA A 213 -13.24 -6.64 5.92
N ILE A 214 -13.52 -6.36 4.65
CA ILE A 214 -14.15 -7.33 3.73
C ILE A 214 -13.24 -8.55 3.52
N ALA A 215 -11.93 -8.34 3.38
CA ALA A 215 -10.96 -9.44 3.23
C ALA A 215 -10.86 -10.30 4.50
N LEU A 216 -10.93 -9.69 5.68
CA LEU A 216 -10.97 -10.41 6.95
C LEU A 216 -12.28 -11.18 7.13
N LEU A 217 -13.43 -10.60 6.76
CA LEU A 217 -14.70 -11.32 6.72
C LEU A 217 -14.64 -12.51 5.77
N ARG A 218 -14.02 -12.34 4.60
CA ARG A 218 -13.79 -13.42 3.64
C ARG A 218 -12.89 -14.51 4.23
N GLN A 219 -11.82 -14.14 4.92
CA GLN A 219 -10.91 -15.08 5.58
C GLN A 219 -11.63 -15.88 6.68
N ALA A 220 -12.56 -15.28 7.41
CA ALA A 220 -13.35 -15.98 8.41
C ALA A 220 -14.24 -17.10 7.81
N HIS A 221 -14.68 -16.96 6.56
CA HIS A 221 -15.51 -17.96 5.87
C HIS A 221 -14.70 -18.96 5.04
N ALA A 222 -13.67 -18.50 4.32
CA ALA A 222 -12.90 -19.31 3.38
C ALA A 222 -11.58 -19.86 3.96
N GLY A 223 -11.16 -19.41 5.14
CA GLY A 223 -9.88 -19.78 5.75
C GLY A 223 -8.69 -19.10 5.06
N THR A 224 -7.54 -19.78 5.03
CA THR A 224 -6.27 -19.19 4.57
C THR A 224 -6.20 -18.92 3.06
N LEU A 225 -6.97 -19.65 2.24
CA LEU A 225 -7.01 -19.45 0.79
C LEU A 225 -8.39 -18.90 0.43
N LEU A 226 -8.49 -17.58 0.25
CA LEU A 226 -9.78 -16.91 0.10
C LEU A 226 -10.55 -17.31 -1.16
N THR A 227 -9.87 -17.86 -2.16
CA THR A 227 -10.45 -18.32 -3.42
C THR A 227 -10.88 -19.79 -3.40
N ALA A 228 -10.64 -20.51 -2.31
CA ALA A 228 -10.88 -21.96 -2.25
C ALA A 228 -12.36 -22.35 -2.11
N VAL A 229 -13.20 -21.48 -1.55
CA VAL A 229 -14.62 -21.74 -1.29
C VAL A 229 -15.45 -20.75 -2.10
N PRO A 230 -16.63 -21.09 -2.66
CA PRO A 230 -17.52 -20.11 -3.28
C PRO A 230 -18.02 -19.03 -2.31
N LEU A 231 -18.62 -17.96 -2.83
CA LEU A 231 -19.27 -16.94 -2.00
C LEU A 231 -20.65 -17.45 -1.55
N GLY A 232 -20.92 -17.47 -0.25
CA GLY A 232 -22.22 -17.83 0.30
C GLY A 232 -23.14 -16.61 0.50
N GLU A 233 -24.45 -16.84 0.51
CA GLU A 233 -25.46 -15.78 0.69
C GLU A 233 -25.29 -15.02 2.02
N THR A 234 -25.05 -15.75 3.13
CA THR A 234 -24.80 -15.14 4.44
C THR A 234 -23.56 -14.24 4.42
N GLU A 235 -22.49 -14.67 3.76
CA GLU A 235 -21.28 -13.87 3.64
C GLU A 235 -21.55 -12.58 2.84
N ASP A 236 -22.31 -12.67 1.75
CA ASP A 236 -22.63 -11.51 0.92
C ASP A 236 -23.47 -10.44 1.65
N LEU A 237 -24.44 -10.88 2.46
CA LEU A 237 -25.19 -9.98 3.35
C LEU A 237 -24.28 -9.35 4.42
N LEU A 238 -23.36 -10.12 5.01
CA LEU A 238 -22.42 -9.60 6.01
C LEU A 238 -21.45 -8.57 5.41
N ARG A 239 -21.05 -8.71 4.13
CA ARG A 239 -20.21 -7.72 3.44
C ARG A 239 -20.91 -6.37 3.34
N SER A 240 -22.19 -6.38 2.99
CA SER A 240 -23.04 -5.18 2.97
C SER A 240 -23.12 -4.55 4.36
N LEU A 241 -23.39 -5.36 5.40
CA LEU A 241 -23.47 -4.91 6.78
C LEU A 241 -22.16 -4.28 7.27
N VAL A 242 -21.01 -4.91 6.99
CA VAL A 242 -19.68 -4.38 7.32
C VAL A 242 -19.47 -3.01 6.68
N GLY A 243 -19.86 -2.82 5.41
CA GLY A 243 -19.77 -1.53 4.73
C GLY A 243 -20.58 -0.43 5.44
N ILE A 244 -21.81 -0.73 5.84
CA ILE A 244 -22.68 0.22 6.56
C ILE A 244 -22.11 0.55 7.94
N VAL A 245 -21.68 -0.46 8.70
CA VAL A 245 -21.10 -0.27 10.05
C VAL A 245 -19.84 0.59 9.98
N LEU A 246 -18.95 0.34 9.01
CA LEU A 246 -17.76 1.16 8.80
C LEU A 246 -18.10 2.57 8.38
N ALA A 247 -19.06 2.77 7.48
CA ALA A 247 -19.52 4.10 7.09
C ALA A 247 -20.02 4.91 8.30
N LEU A 248 -20.84 4.31 9.17
CA LEU A 248 -21.27 4.95 10.42
C LEU A 248 -20.09 5.26 11.35
N GLY A 249 -19.16 4.31 11.51
CA GLY A 249 -17.96 4.49 12.34
C GLY A 249 -17.08 5.65 11.86
N PHE A 250 -16.83 5.73 10.55
CA PHE A 250 -16.06 6.82 9.94
C PHE A 250 -16.79 8.15 10.03
N LEU A 251 -18.11 8.17 9.87
CA LEU A 251 -18.90 9.38 10.04
C LEU A 251 -18.82 9.90 11.48
N LEU A 252 -18.98 9.01 12.46
CA LEU A 252 -18.89 9.36 13.87
C LEU A 252 -17.51 9.91 14.21
N LEU A 253 -16.45 9.26 13.71
CA LEU A 253 -15.07 9.73 13.89
C LEU A 253 -14.85 11.09 13.22
N GLY A 254 -15.32 11.28 11.98
CA GLY A 254 -15.23 12.53 11.25
C GLY A 254 -16.02 13.67 11.89
N SER A 255 -17.16 13.36 12.53
CA SER A 255 -17.96 14.31 13.30
C SER A 255 -17.25 14.72 14.59
N ARG A 256 -16.77 13.75 15.38
CA ARG A 256 -16.04 14.02 16.63
C ARG A 256 -14.73 14.78 16.42
N LEU A 257 -14.01 14.49 15.33
CA LEU A 257 -12.76 15.15 15.00
C LEU A 257 -12.94 16.44 14.19
N GLY A 258 -14.18 16.84 13.86
CA GLY A 258 -14.46 18.02 13.04
C GLY A 258 -13.99 17.93 11.58
N GLN A 259 -13.59 16.76 11.08
CA GLN A 259 -12.96 16.59 9.77
C GLN A 259 -13.97 16.41 8.64
N ARG A 260 -14.05 17.41 7.75
CA ARG A 260 -14.97 17.40 6.60
C ARG A 260 -14.72 16.24 5.62
N SER A 261 -13.46 15.91 5.35
CA SER A 261 -13.08 14.81 4.45
C SER A 261 -13.63 13.46 4.91
N TRP A 262 -13.51 13.16 6.20
CA TRP A 262 -14.06 11.93 6.81
C TRP A 262 -15.57 11.87 6.73
N ARG A 263 -16.27 12.99 7.00
CA ARG A 263 -17.73 13.06 6.86
C ARG A 263 -18.16 12.79 5.42
N ILE A 264 -17.58 13.50 4.45
CA ILE A 264 -17.91 13.30 3.02
C ILE A 264 -17.58 11.87 2.58
N GLY A 265 -16.37 11.38 2.86
CA GLY A 265 -15.96 10.02 2.49
C GLY A 265 -16.87 8.96 3.08
N SER A 266 -17.31 9.13 4.34
CA SER A 266 -18.20 8.18 5.00
C SER A 266 -19.59 8.15 4.40
N LEU A 267 -20.09 9.29 3.92
CA LEU A 267 -21.37 9.38 3.23
C LEU A 267 -21.31 8.73 1.85
N VAL A 268 -20.19 8.90 1.12
CA VAL A 268 -19.96 8.19 -0.14
C VAL A 268 -19.94 6.67 0.09
N LEU A 269 -19.24 6.21 1.13
CA LEU A 269 -19.23 4.78 1.50
C LEU A 269 -20.62 4.27 1.90
N MET A 270 -21.37 5.05 2.69
CA MET A 270 -22.75 4.74 3.08
C MET A 270 -23.64 4.59 1.85
N LEU A 271 -23.58 5.56 0.94
CA LEU A 271 -24.37 5.54 -0.30
C LEU A 271 -24.02 4.31 -1.15
N ALA A 272 -22.75 3.97 -1.30
CA ALA A 272 -22.32 2.79 -2.04
C ALA A 272 -22.86 1.50 -1.42
N ALA A 273 -22.79 1.36 -0.09
CA ALA A 273 -23.29 0.19 0.62
C ALA A 273 -24.82 0.06 0.50
N VAL A 274 -25.55 1.16 0.68
CA VAL A 274 -27.02 1.21 0.52
C VAL A 274 -27.41 0.85 -0.91
N VAL A 275 -26.77 1.45 -1.91
CA VAL A 275 -27.03 1.12 -3.32
C VAL A 275 -26.77 -0.37 -3.58
N LYS A 276 -25.69 -0.96 -3.06
CA LYS A 276 -25.44 -2.40 -3.21
C LYS A 276 -26.56 -3.24 -2.60
N VAL A 277 -26.97 -2.95 -1.37
CA VAL A 277 -28.05 -3.68 -0.69
C VAL A 277 -29.34 -3.65 -1.52
N PHE A 278 -29.75 -2.48 -2.01
CA PHE A 278 -31.03 -2.36 -2.71
C PHE A 278 -30.97 -2.74 -4.20
N ALA A 279 -29.83 -2.58 -4.86
CA ALA A 279 -29.69 -2.92 -6.28
C ALA A 279 -29.32 -4.39 -6.52
N VAL A 280 -28.58 -5.01 -5.59
CA VAL A 280 -28.08 -6.38 -5.73
C VAL A 280 -28.82 -7.31 -4.78
N ASP A 281 -28.81 -7.02 -3.47
CA ASP A 281 -29.32 -7.97 -2.47
C ASP A 281 -30.87 -8.04 -2.53
N ALA A 282 -31.53 -6.91 -2.77
CA ALA A 282 -32.96 -6.84 -2.95
C ALA A 282 -33.44 -7.23 -4.36
N ALA A 283 -32.55 -7.47 -5.32
CA ALA A 283 -32.94 -7.89 -6.67
C ALA A 283 -33.58 -9.29 -6.69
N GLY A 284 -33.24 -10.15 -5.73
CA GLY A 284 -33.89 -11.45 -5.54
C GLY A 284 -35.33 -11.36 -5.06
N LEU A 285 -35.78 -10.18 -4.59
CA LEU A 285 -37.16 -9.98 -4.15
C LEU A 285 -38.08 -9.83 -5.37
N THR A 286 -39.19 -10.56 -5.36
CA THR A 286 -40.24 -10.53 -6.40
C THR A 286 -41.52 -9.86 -5.88
N GLY A 287 -42.38 -9.41 -6.81
CA GLY A 287 -43.68 -8.82 -6.49
C GLY A 287 -43.62 -7.56 -5.63
N LEU A 288 -44.45 -7.51 -4.58
CA LEU A 288 -44.62 -6.35 -3.68
C LEU A 288 -43.37 -5.99 -2.89
N LEU A 289 -42.53 -6.98 -2.54
CA LEU A 289 -41.32 -6.76 -1.74
C LEU A 289 -40.27 -5.94 -2.49
N ARG A 290 -40.21 -6.06 -3.82
CA ARG A 290 -39.33 -5.24 -4.67
C ARG A 290 -39.77 -3.77 -4.68
N ILE A 291 -41.08 -3.53 -4.81
CA ILE A 291 -41.66 -2.18 -4.79
C ILE A 291 -41.43 -1.53 -3.41
N ALA A 292 -41.68 -2.28 -2.33
CA ALA A 292 -41.42 -1.82 -0.98
C ALA A 292 -39.94 -1.50 -0.74
N SER A 293 -39.02 -2.29 -1.31
CA SER A 293 -37.57 -2.05 -1.23
C SER A 293 -37.15 -0.78 -1.95
N PHE A 294 -37.69 -0.51 -3.15
CA PHE A 294 -37.42 0.76 -3.85
C PHE A 294 -38.02 1.97 -3.12
N ALA A 295 -39.20 1.84 -2.53
CA ALA A 295 -39.79 2.89 -1.69
C ALA A 295 -38.93 3.16 -0.44
N ALA A 296 -38.47 2.10 0.24
CA ALA A 296 -37.57 2.20 1.38
C ALA A 296 -36.21 2.81 1.00
N LEU A 297 -35.66 2.48 -0.17
CA LEU A 297 -34.46 3.13 -0.72
C LEU A 297 -34.69 4.63 -0.94
N GLY A 298 -35.79 5.01 -1.60
CA GLY A 298 -36.13 6.42 -1.83
C GLY A 298 -36.24 7.21 -0.53
N LEU A 299 -36.96 6.68 0.46
CA LEU A 299 -37.05 7.26 1.80
C LEU A 299 -35.69 7.36 2.50
N SER A 300 -34.84 6.34 2.38
CA SER A 300 -33.50 6.32 2.98
C SER A 300 -32.59 7.37 2.35
N LEU A 301 -32.66 7.57 1.02
CA LEU A 301 -31.90 8.60 0.32
C LEU A 301 -32.36 10.01 0.70
N ILE A 302 -33.68 10.22 0.85
CA ILE A 302 -34.23 11.49 1.35
C ILE A 302 -33.75 11.76 2.78
N ALA A 303 -33.82 10.77 3.68
CA ALA A 303 -33.34 10.89 5.05
C ALA A 303 -31.83 11.18 5.11
N LEU A 304 -31.05 10.53 4.25
CA LEU A 304 -29.60 10.75 4.13
C LEU A 304 -29.29 12.16 3.61
N GLY A 305 -30.05 12.65 2.61
CA GLY A 305 -29.92 14.00 2.07
C GLY A 305 -30.26 15.10 3.09
N TRP A 306 -31.32 14.89 3.90
CA TRP A 306 -31.64 15.79 5.00
C TRP A 306 -30.55 15.80 6.07
N PHE A 307 -30.09 14.62 6.48
CA PHE A 307 -29.02 14.46 7.47
C PHE A 307 -27.68 15.05 6.99
N TYR A 308 -27.40 14.97 5.69
CA TYR A 308 -26.26 15.61 5.04
C TYR A 308 -26.29 17.13 5.18
N THR A 309 -27.41 17.76 4.82
CA THR A 309 -27.58 19.22 4.92
C THR A 309 -27.34 19.69 6.35
N ARG A 310 -27.89 18.96 7.33
CA ARG A 310 -27.73 19.29 8.76
C ARG A 310 -26.29 19.18 9.26
N GLN A 311 -25.51 18.23 8.77
CA GLN A 311 -24.12 18.03 9.21
C GLN A 311 -23.10 18.97 8.56
N LEU A 312 -23.45 19.62 7.45
CA LEU A 312 -22.58 20.61 6.79
C LEU A 312 -22.95 22.06 7.12
N SER A 313 -24.10 22.32 7.74
CA SER A 313 -24.44 23.63 8.29
C SER A 313 -23.52 23.96 9.48
N SER A 314 -22.41 24.65 9.21
CA SER A 314 -21.64 25.35 10.26
C SER A 314 -22.21 26.76 10.43
N PRO A 315 -22.32 27.31 11.66
CA PRO A 315 -22.81 28.66 11.88
C PRO A 315 -21.93 29.68 11.13
N SER A 316 -22.56 30.63 10.43
CA SER A 316 -21.87 31.74 9.79
C SER A 316 -21.10 32.55 10.86
N PRO A 317 -19.81 32.87 10.69
CA PRO A 317 -19.17 33.82 11.56
C PRO A 317 -19.84 35.17 11.36
N LEU A 318 -20.43 35.72 12.42
CA LEU A 318 -20.96 37.08 12.42
C LEU A 318 -19.85 38.03 11.95
N ARG A 319 -20.12 38.78 10.87
CA ARG A 319 -19.26 39.91 10.48
C ARG A 319 -19.29 40.93 11.63
N PRO A 320 -18.14 41.41 12.13
CA PRO A 320 -18.14 42.61 12.96
C PRO A 320 -18.56 43.79 12.08
N GLU A 321 -19.54 44.56 12.55
CA GLU A 321 -19.86 45.90 12.05
C GLU A 321 -18.74 46.90 12.39
#